data_AF-A0A858BUV5-F1
#
_entry.id   AF-A0A858BUV5-F1
#
_cell.length_a   1.000
_cell.length_b   1.000
_cell.length_c   1.000
_cell.angle_alpha   90.00
_cell.angle_beta   90.00
_cell.angle_gamma   90.00
#
_symmetry.space_group_name_H-M   'P 1'
#
loop_
_entity.id
_entity.type
_entity.pdbx_description
1 polymer ?
#
loop_
_entity_poly.entity_id
_entity_poly.type
_entity_poly.pdbx_seq_one_letter_code
_entity_poly.pdbx_strand_id
1 'polypeptide(L)'
;MKKFFLGFSVLGTIIPFAIFVPWLLVNGLNLSLFVSEWLSTPISKFFAADFIITWLAWLAFIFVDHKKKDIKFWWIPFVGNFCIGLSFSVPFYLFLREDKR
;
A
#
# COMPACT_ATOMS: atom_id res chain seq x y z
N MET A 1 -5.86 11.47 -16.11
CA MET A 1 -4.71 10.72 -15.54
C MET A 1 -5.07 9.30 -15.09
N LYS A 2 -6.33 8.90 -15.20
CA LYS A 2 -6.83 7.55 -14.88
C LYS A 2 -5.94 6.37 -15.32
N LYS A 3 -5.52 6.30 -16.59
CA LYS A 3 -4.68 5.18 -17.09
C LYS A 3 -3.30 5.13 -16.42
N PHE A 4 -2.74 6.29 -16.05
CA PHE A 4 -1.48 6.38 -15.33
C PHE A 4 -1.63 5.80 -13.91
N PHE A 5 -2.66 6.23 -13.17
CA PHE A 5 -2.95 5.70 -11.84
C PHE A 5 -3.29 4.21 -11.85
N LEU A 6 -4.03 3.74 -12.86
CA LEU A 6 -4.31 2.32 -13.02
C LEU A 6 -3.01 1.52 -13.23
N GLY A 7 -2.12 2.00 -14.11
CA GLY A 7 -0.82 1.38 -14.35
C GLY A 7 0.03 1.30 -13.08
N PHE A 8 0.10 2.39 -12.31
CA PHE A 8 0.83 2.39 -11.03
C PHE A 8 0.19 1.51 -9.96
N SER A 9 -1.14 1.35 -9.96
CA SER A 9 -1.83 0.41 -9.06
C SER A 9 -1.42 -1.04 -9.36
N VAL A 10 -1.38 -1.40 -10.65
CA VAL A 10 -0.98 -2.73 -11.10
C VAL A 10 0.49 -2.98 -10.76
N LEU A 11 1.38 -2.05 -11.10
CA LEU A 11 2.81 -2.15 -10.77
C LEU A 11 3.04 -2.22 -9.25
N GLY A 12 2.32 -1.39 -8.49
CA GLY A 12 2.35 -1.35 -7.04
C GLY A 12 1.79 -2.60 -6.37
N THR A 13 1.14 -3.50 -7.14
CA THR A 13 0.74 -4.84 -6.67
C THR A 13 1.77 -5.88 -7.08
N ILE A 14 2.12 -5.92 -8.37
CA ILE A 14 2.99 -6.94 -8.93
C ILE A 14 4.38 -6.91 -8.29
N ILE A 15 4.97 -5.72 -8.15
CA ILE A 15 6.36 -5.59 -7.65
C ILE A 15 6.48 -6.07 -6.19
N PRO A 16 5.65 -5.62 -5.23
CA PRO A 16 5.71 -6.14 -3.87
C PRO A 16 5.48 -7.65 -3.78
N PHE A 17 4.49 -8.20 -4.50
CA PHE A 17 4.25 -9.64 -4.49
C PHE A 17 5.38 -10.44 -5.14
N ALA A 18 5.99 -9.94 -6.20
CA ALA A 18 7.12 -10.60 -6.85
C ALA A 18 8.35 -10.72 -5.93
N ILE A 19 8.50 -9.82 -4.95
CA ILE A 19 9.58 -9.87 -3.95
C ILE A 19 9.15 -10.70 -2.73
N PHE A 20 7.92 -10.50 -2.25
CA PHE A 20 7.42 -11.14 -1.04
C PHE A 20 7.13 -12.64 -1.22
N VAL A 21 6.56 -13.06 -2.36
CA VAL A 21 6.18 -14.46 -2.60
C VAL A 21 7.39 -15.39 -2.61
N PRO A 22 8.51 -15.12 -3.32
CA PRO A 22 9.69 -15.97 -3.25
C PRO A 22 10.27 -16.05 -1.85
N TRP A 23 10.32 -14.92 -1.12
CA TRP A 23 10.78 -14.90 0.26
C TRP A 23 9.89 -15.78 1.16
N LEU A 24 8.57 -15.72 0.98
CA LEU A 24 7.60 -16.53 1.71
C LEU A 24 7.73 -18.03 1.39
N LEU A 25 8.01 -18.38 0.14
CA LEU A 25 8.22 -19.78 -0.26
C LEU A 25 9.51 -20.37 0.35
N VAL A 26 10.55 -19.56 0.53
CA VAL A 26 11.83 -19.99 1.11
C VAL A 26 11.78 -20.03 2.63
N ASN A 27 11.21 -19.01 3.26
CA ASN A 27 11.26 -18.84 4.72
C ASN A 27 9.98 -19.30 5.45
N GLY A 28 8.92 -19.61 4.72
CA GLY A 28 7.60 -19.90 5.27
C GLY A 28 6.92 -18.67 5.89
N LEU A 29 5.80 -18.87 6.59
CA LEU A 29 5.09 -17.83 7.35
C LEU A 29 5.82 -17.48 8.67
N ASN A 30 7.10 -17.13 8.58
CA ASN A 30 7.90 -16.75 9.74
C ASN A 30 7.88 -15.23 9.96
N LEU A 31 6.84 -14.75 10.64
CA LEU A 31 6.68 -13.32 10.95
C LEU A 31 7.82 -12.76 11.80
N SER A 32 8.43 -13.57 12.67
CA SER A 32 9.55 -13.12 13.50
C SER A 32 10.80 -12.84 12.66
N LEU A 33 11.10 -13.73 11.70
CA LEU A 33 12.20 -13.54 10.75
C LEU A 33 11.94 -12.34 9.83
N PHE A 34 10.71 -12.16 9.36
CA PHE A 34 10.34 -11.02 8.53
C PHE A 34 10.65 -9.68 9.22
N VAL A 35 10.23 -9.54 10.48
CA VAL A 35 10.46 -8.31 11.25
C VAL A 35 11.93 -8.11 11.58
N SER A 36 12.67 -9.18 11.90
CA SER A 36 14.10 -9.07 12.19
C SER A 36 14.91 -8.66 10.96
N GLU A 37 14.58 -9.19 9.78
CA GLU A 37 15.20 -8.78 8.51
C GLU A 37 14.79 -7.36 8.12
N TRP A 38 13.51 -7.00 8.27
CA TRP A 38 13.01 -5.67 7.95
C TRP A 38 13.65 -4.57 8.80
N LEU A 39 14.00 -4.87 10.06
CA LEU A 39 14.66 -3.95 10.97
C LEU A 39 16.16 -4.27 11.17
N SER A 40 16.76 -5.06 10.29
CA SER A 40 18.15 -5.52 10.44
C SER A 40 19.17 -4.38 10.28
N THR A 41 18.94 -3.45 9.35
CA THR A 41 19.87 -2.35 9.06
C THR A 41 19.30 -0.98 9.46
N PRO A 42 20.15 0.01 9.80
CA PRO A 42 19.69 1.38 10.07
C PRO A 42 18.88 1.99 8.92
N ILE A 43 19.26 1.68 7.68
CA ILE A 43 18.58 2.15 6.47
C ILE A 43 17.19 1.53 6.37
N SER A 44 17.07 0.22 6.59
CA SER A 44 15.77 -0.46 6.58
C SER A 44 14.85 0.06 7.68
N LYS A 45 15.38 0.38 8.87
CA LYS A 45 14.62 1.01 9.96
C LYS A 45 14.10 2.40 9.57
N PHE A 46 14.91 3.20 8.87
CA PHE A 46 14.48 4.51 8.36
C PHE A 46 13.32 4.36 7.37
N PHE A 47 13.43 3.44 6.40
CA PHE A 47 12.34 3.16 5.47
C PHE A 47 11.09 2.59 6.16
N ALA A 48 11.26 1.75 7.18
CA ALA A 48 10.15 1.23 7.96
C ALA A 48 9.40 2.36 8.69
N ALA A 49 10.14 3.28 9.33
CA ALA A 49 9.55 4.43 10.00
C ALA A 49 8.81 5.36 9.02
N ASP A 50 9.44 5.70 7.89
CA ASP A 50 8.82 6.53 6.84
C ASP A 50 7.54 5.88 6.29
N PHE A 51 7.59 4.58 6.02
CA PHE A 51 6.43 3.80 5.59
C PHE A 51 5.30 3.82 6.62
N ILE A 52 5.58 3.58 7.90
CA ILE A 52 4.56 3.56 8.96
C ILE A 52 3.89 4.93 9.11
N ILE A 53 4.67 6.01 9.13
CA ILE A 53 4.15 7.37 9.26
C ILE A 53 3.26 7.71 8.06
N THR A 54 3.74 7.45 6.84
CA THR A 54 2.98 7.68 5.61
C THR A 54 1.73 6.81 5.56
N TRP A 55 1.80 5.58 6.07
CA TRP A 55 0.67 4.65 6.14
C TRP A 55 -0.44 5.15 7.05
N LEU A 56 -0.09 5.65 8.24
CA LEU A 56 -1.05 6.25 9.17
C LEU A 56 -1.68 7.52 8.60
N ALA A 57 -0.87 8.40 8.01
CA ALA A 57 -1.34 9.62 7.37
C ALA A 57 -2.31 9.29 6.20
N TRP A 58 -1.98 8.26 5.42
CA TRP A 58 -2.83 7.80 4.32
C TRP A 58 -4.18 7.28 4.83
N LEU A 59 -4.21 6.46 5.87
CA LEU A 59 -5.46 5.98 6.47
C LEU A 59 -6.37 7.16 6.88
N ALA A 60 -5.82 8.14 7.60
CA ALA A 60 -6.56 9.33 8.01
C ALA A 60 -7.09 10.12 6.79
N PHE A 61 -6.26 10.31 5.77
CA PHE A 61 -6.65 11.00 4.53
C PHE A 61 -7.82 10.30 3.84
N ILE A 62 -7.74 8.99 3.69
CA ILE A 62 -8.74 8.18 3.00
C ILE A 62 -10.09 8.24 3.79
N PHE A 63 -10.06 8.21 5.12
CA PHE A 63 -11.26 8.38 5.97
C PHE A 63 -11.92 9.76 5.86
N VAL A 64 -11.12 10.83 5.71
CA VAL A 64 -11.65 12.20 5.62
C VAL A 64 -12.14 12.52 4.21
N ASP A 65 -11.38 12.13 3.18
CA ASP A 65 -11.67 12.50 1.79
C ASP A 65 -12.86 11.72 1.21
N HIS A 66 -13.04 10.44 1.57
CA HIS A 66 -14.19 9.67 1.07
C HIS A 66 -15.52 10.26 1.54
N LYS A 67 -15.61 10.71 2.80
CA LYS A 67 -16.82 11.36 3.35
C LYS A 67 -17.12 12.67 2.65
N LYS A 68 -16.09 13.44 2.30
CA LYS A 68 -16.25 14.76 1.66
C LYS A 68 -16.66 14.66 0.18
N LYS A 69 -16.22 13.62 -0.53
CA LYS A 69 -16.43 13.47 -1.99
C LYS A 69 -17.36 12.31 -2.36
N ASP A 70 -17.95 11.64 -1.38
CA ASP A 70 -18.85 10.49 -1.53
C ASP A 70 -18.24 9.37 -2.41
N ILE A 71 -16.93 9.15 -2.36
CA ILE A 71 -16.26 8.26 -3.33
C ILE A 71 -16.76 6.83 -3.15
N LYS A 72 -17.45 6.30 -4.18
CA LYS A 72 -17.91 4.91 -4.22
C LYS A 72 -16.70 3.98 -4.28
N PHE A 73 -16.78 2.83 -3.62
CA PHE A 73 -15.71 1.81 -3.52
C PHE A 73 -14.43 2.22 -2.78
N TRP A 74 -14.48 3.27 -1.94
CA TRP A 74 -13.36 3.66 -1.08
C TRP A 74 -12.83 2.55 -0.16
N TRP A 75 -13.66 1.56 0.18
CA TRP A 75 -13.25 0.41 0.98
C TRP A 75 -12.21 -0.48 0.27
N ILE A 76 -12.17 -0.50 -1.07
CA ILE A 76 -11.22 -1.33 -1.84
C ILE A 76 -9.77 -0.88 -1.61
N PRO A 77 -9.39 0.40 -1.82
CA PRO A 77 -8.03 0.84 -1.50
C PRO A 77 -7.76 0.78 0.00
N PHE A 78 -8.77 0.95 0.86
CA PHE A 78 -8.59 0.78 2.30
C PHE A 78 -8.16 -0.64 2.67
N VAL A 79 -8.90 -1.67 2.23
CA VAL A 79 -8.56 -3.09 2.46
C VAL A 79 -7.29 -3.47 1.71
N GLY A 80 -7.13 -3.02 0.47
CA GLY A 80 -5.94 -3.26 -0.34
C GLY A 80 -4.66 -2.69 0.27
N ASN A 81 -4.76 -1.64 1.11
CA ASN A 81 -3.63 -1.13 1.86
C ASN A 81 -3.06 -2.14 2.88
N PHE A 82 -3.91 -3.00 3.44
CA PHE A 82 -3.50 -4.05 4.38
C PHE A 82 -3.02 -5.31 3.65
N CYS A 83 -3.65 -5.66 2.53
CA CYS A 83 -3.31 -6.88 1.79
C CYS A 83 -2.10 -6.72 0.85
N ILE A 84 -1.91 -5.53 0.28
CA ILE A 84 -0.93 -5.27 -0.79
C ILE A 84 0.05 -4.18 -0.35
N GLY A 85 -0.47 -3.08 0.21
CA GLY A 85 0.32 -1.95 0.68
C GLY A 85 -0.06 -0.62 0.05
N LEU A 86 0.67 0.43 0.47
CA LEU A 86 0.44 1.81 0.02
C LEU A 86 0.64 1.99 -1.49
N SER A 87 1.56 1.24 -2.08
CA SER A 87 1.90 1.28 -3.50
C SER A 87 0.71 0.98 -4.41
N PHE A 88 -0.24 0.14 -3.98
CA PHE A 88 -1.50 -0.10 -4.67
C PHE A 88 -2.59 0.88 -4.20
N SER A 89 -2.74 1.03 -2.88
CA SER A 89 -3.85 1.76 -2.27
C SER A 89 -3.94 3.22 -2.74
N VAL A 90 -2.79 3.91 -2.79
CA VAL A 90 -2.70 5.32 -3.17
C VAL A 90 -3.13 5.57 -4.62
N PRO A 91 -2.49 4.96 -5.63
CA PRO A 91 -2.88 5.19 -7.01
C PRO A 91 -4.30 4.69 -7.31
N PHE A 92 -4.75 3.60 -6.69
CA PHE A 92 -6.11 3.10 -6.91
C PHE A 92 -7.17 4.05 -6.36
N TYR A 93 -6.94 4.64 -5.18
CA TYR A 93 -7.83 5.66 -4.65
C TYR A 93 -7.84 6.93 -5.50
N LEU A 94 -6.68 7.37 -6.02
CA LEU A 94 -6.61 8.50 -6.94
C LEU A 94 -7.36 8.24 -8.25
N PHE A 95 -7.30 7.01 -8.76
CA PHE A 95 -8.09 6.58 -9.91
C PHE A 95 -9.59 6.70 -9.64
N LEU A 96 -10.08 6.18 -8.51
CA LEU A 96 -11.50 6.29 -8.11
C LEU A 96 -11.93 7.75 -7.94
N ARG A 97 -11.06 8.59 -7.38
CA ARG A 97 -11.34 10.02 -7.19
C ARG A 97 -11.43 10.80 -8.49
N GLU A 98 -10.68 10.40 -9.52
CA GLU A 98 -10.71 11.06 -10.83
C GLU A 98 -11.97 10.71 -11.64
N ASP A 99 -12.74 9.71 -11.22
CA ASP A 99 -14.05 9.38 -11.81
C ASP A 99 -15.16 10.36 -11.41
N LYS A 100 -15.03 10.96 -10.22
CA LYS A 100 -16.01 11.90 -9.66
C LYS A 100 -15.72 13.39 -9.91
N ARG A 101 -14.66 13.70 -10.67
CA ARG A 101 -14.26 15.08 -10.96
C ARG A 101 -14.94 15.59 -12.23
#